data_AF-A0A815MZ61-F1
#
_entry.id   AF-A0A815MZ61-F1
#
_cell.length_a   1.000
_cell.length_b   1.000
_cell.length_c   1.000
_cell.angle_alpha   90.00
_cell.angle_beta   90.00
_cell.angle_gamma   90.00
#
_symmetry.space_group_name_H-M   'P 1'
#
loop_
_entity.id
_entity.type
_entity.pdbx_description
1 polymer ?
#
loop_
_entity_poly.entity_id
_entity_poly.type
_entity_poly.pdbx_seq_one_letter_code
_entity_poly.pdbx_strand_id
1 'polypeptide(L)'
;IYLFSVMGFVFFRDDFLTHVQTSLYSPYPHHRHRRANNIPKTTTLTPTTIPSIINNGYCTKDNCTNDTLASHIRQATQASTILPEEAVDEEVERSCDTLFMCIVTTLNKGLRNGGGIGDVLRQPSSQEPLYFFRVIYDMMFFFIVIIITLNLIFGVIIDNFADLRTEKQRNDEILRNTCFICGLDRKSFDNKHVTFEDHIRKVHNMWNYVYFMVLINVKDSTEYTGPESYVHEMIEQRNLDWFPRMRTSSLDIQEDKSKEDQDSRILKLQMDDANKAIKSLTMELSELQKLVVDSRAQKHRMNFLQNPSLPTPLNA
;
A
#
# COMPACT_ATOMS: atom_id res chain seq x y z
N ILE A 1 -3.45 -17.88 -21.31
CA ILE A 1 -4.79 -18.04 -21.93
C ILE A 1 -4.69 -18.12 -23.45
N TYR A 2 -4.27 -17.06 -24.16
CA TYR A 2 -4.17 -17.05 -25.63
C TYR A 2 -3.46 -18.29 -26.22
N LEU A 3 -2.27 -18.64 -25.71
CA LEU A 3 -1.51 -19.82 -26.17
C LEU A 3 -2.28 -21.13 -25.98
N PHE A 4 -2.96 -21.29 -24.84
CA PHE A 4 -3.81 -22.45 -24.57
C PHE A 4 -5.01 -22.47 -25.52
N SER A 5 -5.63 -21.33 -25.81
CA SER A 5 -6.74 -21.24 -26.76
C SER A 5 -6.33 -21.57 -28.20
N VAL A 6 -5.12 -21.18 -28.63
CA VAL A 6 -4.57 -21.59 -29.93
C VAL A 6 -4.35 -23.10 -29.97
N MET A 7 -3.73 -23.68 -28.93
CA MET A 7 -3.54 -25.13 -28.83
C MET A 7 -4.89 -25.88 -28.81
N GLY A 8 -5.87 -25.39 -28.06
CA GLY A 8 -7.23 -25.92 -28.04
C GLY A 8 -7.91 -25.86 -29.42
N PHE A 9 -7.76 -24.76 -30.15
CA PHE A 9 -8.31 -24.62 -31.50
C PHE A 9 -7.64 -25.54 -32.53
N VAL A 10 -6.33 -25.79 -32.42
CA VAL A 10 -5.60 -26.64 -33.37
C VAL A 10 -5.81 -28.12 -33.10
N PHE A 11 -5.78 -28.54 -31.82
CA PHE A 11 -5.76 -29.96 -31.46
C PHE A 11 -7.10 -30.49 -30.91
N PHE A 12 -7.94 -29.63 -30.32
CA PHE A 12 -9.13 -30.05 -29.56
C PHE A 12 -10.41 -29.30 -29.99
N ARG A 13 -10.46 -28.76 -31.21
CA ARG A 13 -11.57 -27.92 -31.70
C ARG A 13 -12.95 -28.56 -31.55
N ASP A 14 -13.02 -29.88 -31.77
CA ASP A 14 -14.28 -30.64 -31.74
C ASP A 14 -14.75 -30.97 -30.31
N ASP A 15 -13.88 -30.82 -29.31
CA ASP A 15 -14.19 -31.16 -27.91
C ASP A 15 -14.84 -30.01 -27.12
N PHE A 16 -14.88 -28.79 -27.67
CA PHE A 16 -15.52 -27.62 -27.06
C PHE A 16 -17.03 -27.66 -27.26
N LEU A 17 -17.67 -28.52 -26.47
CA LEU A 17 -19.10 -28.75 -26.48
C LEU A 17 -19.71 -28.13 -25.24
N THR A 18 -20.72 -27.27 -25.42
CA THR A 18 -21.35 -26.59 -24.30
C THR A 18 -22.84 -26.72 -24.36
N HIS A 19 -23.43 -27.12 -23.25
CA HIS A 19 -24.88 -27.20 -23.09
C HIS A 19 -25.46 -25.78 -23.11
N VAL A 20 -26.40 -25.54 -24.01
CA VAL A 20 -27.14 -24.28 -24.12
C VAL A 20 -28.62 -24.56 -23.92
N GLN A 21 -29.30 -23.64 -23.22
CA GLN A 21 -30.75 -23.64 -23.17
C GLN A 21 -31.26 -22.78 -24.31
N THR A 22 -31.85 -23.41 -25.31
CA THR A 22 -32.44 -22.71 -26.45
C THR A 22 -33.72 -22.02 -25.98
N SER A 23 -33.66 -20.70 -25.80
CA SER A 23 -34.89 -19.92 -25.63
C SER A 23 -35.69 -19.98 -26.94
N LEU A 24 -37.02 -19.99 -26.83
CA LEU A 24 -37.97 -20.18 -27.93
C LEU A 24 -37.93 -19.10 -29.06
N TYR A 25 -36.87 -18.30 -29.13
CA TYR A 25 -36.69 -17.18 -30.05
C TYR A 25 -35.25 -17.17 -30.61
N SER A 26 -34.91 -18.11 -31.47
CA SER A 26 -33.70 -18.00 -32.31
C SER A 26 -34.11 -17.89 -33.79
N PRO A 27 -33.75 -16.80 -34.51
CA PRO A 27 -34.12 -16.61 -35.93
C PRO A 27 -33.27 -17.42 -36.92
N TYR A 28 -32.30 -18.21 -36.47
CA TYR A 28 -31.32 -18.86 -37.36
C TYR A 28 -31.41 -20.39 -37.30
N PRO A 29 -31.41 -21.08 -38.45
CA PRO A 29 -31.42 -22.54 -38.48
C PRO A 29 -30.05 -23.07 -38.04
N HIS A 30 -29.99 -23.68 -36.85
CA HIS A 30 -28.80 -24.41 -36.40
C HIS A 30 -28.60 -25.66 -37.26
N HIS A 31 -27.37 -25.87 -37.76
CA HIS A 31 -26.97 -27.07 -38.49
C HIS A 31 -27.08 -28.30 -37.57
N ARG A 32 -28.13 -29.10 -37.76
CA ARG A 32 -28.35 -30.37 -37.04
C ARG A 32 -27.36 -31.45 -37.48
N HIS A 33 -26.52 -31.93 -36.56
CA HIS A 33 -25.91 -33.26 -36.67
C HIS A 33 -26.65 -34.24 -35.77
N ARG A 34 -27.74 -34.82 -36.29
CA ARG A 34 -28.51 -35.87 -35.62
C ARG A 34 -27.89 -37.23 -35.94
N ARG A 35 -27.31 -37.92 -34.95
CA ARG A 35 -27.12 -39.39 -35.04
C ARG A 35 -28.51 -40.03 -35.02
N ALA A 36 -28.92 -40.59 -36.15
CA ALA A 36 -30.20 -41.26 -36.29
C ALA A 36 -30.19 -42.60 -35.52
N ASN A 37 -30.87 -42.65 -34.37
CA ASN A 37 -31.37 -43.91 -33.85
C ASN A 37 -32.76 -44.15 -34.48
N ASN A 38 -32.88 -45.23 -35.25
CA ASN A 38 -34.09 -45.62 -35.94
C ASN A 38 -35.20 -45.99 -34.94
N ILE A 39 -36.26 -45.18 -34.88
CA ILE A 39 -37.57 -45.55 -34.32
C ILE A 39 -38.62 -45.09 -35.34
N PRO A 40 -39.48 -45.98 -35.89
CA PRO A 40 -40.48 -45.56 -36.87
C PRO A 40 -41.59 -44.75 -36.18
N LYS A 41 -41.88 -43.55 -36.71
CA LYS A 41 -43.01 -42.73 -36.27
C LYS A 41 -44.31 -43.21 -36.92
N THR A 42 -45.22 -43.61 -36.06
CA THR A 42 -46.70 -43.55 -36.13
C THR A 42 -47.35 -43.30 -37.50
N THR A 43 -47.92 -44.36 -38.08
CA THR A 43 -48.84 -44.30 -39.23
C THR A 43 -50.26 -43.99 -38.75
N THR A 44 -50.88 -42.98 -39.36
CA THR A 44 -52.29 -42.60 -39.21
C THR A 44 -53.24 -43.74 -39.63
N LEU A 45 -54.19 -44.11 -38.77
CA LEU A 45 -55.15 -45.20 -38.98
C LEU A 45 -56.38 -44.71 -39.77
N THR A 46 -56.59 -45.24 -40.98
CA THR A 46 -57.87 -45.19 -41.75
C THR A 46 -58.65 -46.50 -41.60
N PRO A 47 -59.99 -46.50 -41.76
CA PRO A 47 -60.86 -47.61 -41.36
C PRO A 47 -60.87 -48.74 -42.41
N THR A 48 -59.78 -49.50 -42.51
CA THR A 48 -59.74 -50.77 -43.27
C THR A 48 -58.99 -51.88 -42.54
N THR A 49 -58.75 -51.72 -41.25
CA THR A 49 -57.83 -52.55 -40.48
C THR A 49 -58.58 -53.50 -39.54
N ILE A 50 -59.54 -54.27 -40.07
CA ILE A 50 -60.18 -55.37 -39.34
C ILE A 50 -59.38 -56.70 -39.49
N PRO A 51 -58.67 -56.98 -40.61
CA PRO A 51 -57.93 -58.25 -40.71
C PRO A 51 -56.63 -58.32 -39.87
N SER A 52 -55.99 -57.20 -39.52
CA SER A 52 -54.67 -57.22 -38.86
C SER A 52 -54.69 -57.10 -37.33
N ILE A 53 -55.88 -56.98 -36.71
CA ILE A 53 -56.02 -56.96 -35.24
C ILE A 53 -56.10 -58.38 -34.68
N ILE A 54 -56.58 -59.35 -35.47
CA ILE A 54 -56.68 -60.77 -35.07
C ILE A 54 -55.29 -61.42 -34.97
N ASN A 55 -54.33 -61.03 -35.82
CA ASN A 55 -53.00 -61.66 -35.87
C ASN A 55 -52.05 -61.28 -34.74
N ASN A 56 -52.35 -60.24 -33.96
CA ASN A 56 -51.52 -59.84 -32.82
C ASN A 56 -52.07 -60.35 -31.47
N GLY A 57 -53.05 -61.26 -31.48
CA GLY A 57 -53.48 -61.98 -30.27
C GLY A 57 -54.35 -61.19 -29.29
N TYR A 58 -54.84 -60.00 -29.67
CA TYR A 58 -55.67 -59.17 -28.80
C TYR A 58 -57.16 -59.56 -28.76
N CYS A 59 -57.61 -60.49 -29.62
CA CYS A 59 -58.98 -61.01 -29.62
C CYS A 59 -59.07 -62.31 -30.44
N THR A 60 -59.89 -63.29 -30.01
CA THR A 60 -60.18 -64.51 -30.79
C THR A 60 -61.42 -64.32 -31.67
N LYS A 61 -61.49 -65.07 -32.78
CA LYS A 61 -62.43 -64.88 -33.90
C LYS A 61 -63.92 -64.83 -33.52
N ASP A 62 -64.29 -65.37 -32.37
CA ASP A 62 -65.70 -65.58 -32.01
C ASP A 62 -66.22 -64.60 -30.94
N ASN A 63 -65.42 -63.64 -30.43
CA ASN A 63 -65.87 -62.75 -29.34
C ASN A 63 -65.40 -61.28 -29.45
N CYS A 64 -65.23 -60.78 -30.65
CA CYS A 64 -64.91 -59.37 -30.87
C CYS A 64 -66.18 -58.57 -31.16
N THR A 65 -66.68 -57.85 -30.14
CA THR A 65 -67.75 -56.85 -30.29
C THR A 65 -67.14 -55.44 -30.22
N ASN A 66 -67.82 -54.45 -30.79
CA ASN A 66 -67.30 -53.07 -30.85
C ASN A 66 -67.01 -52.47 -29.45
N ASP A 67 -67.66 -52.98 -28.40
CA ASP A 67 -67.47 -52.53 -27.02
C ASP A 67 -66.18 -53.06 -26.38
N THR A 68 -65.69 -54.26 -26.74
CA THR A 68 -64.41 -54.78 -26.21
C THR A 68 -63.19 -54.15 -26.88
N LEU A 69 -63.32 -53.69 -28.13
CA LEU A 69 -62.26 -52.92 -28.80
C LEU A 69 -62.12 -51.50 -28.22
N ALA A 70 -63.26 -50.87 -27.89
CA ALA A 70 -63.27 -49.54 -27.30
C ALA A 70 -62.68 -49.50 -25.87
N SER A 71 -62.88 -50.55 -25.07
CA SER A 71 -62.33 -50.63 -23.70
C SER A 71 -60.82 -50.87 -23.69
N HIS A 72 -60.28 -51.66 -24.62
CA HIS A 72 -58.83 -51.86 -24.75
C HIS A 72 -58.08 -50.66 -25.34
N ILE A 73 -58.68 -49.93 -26.28
CA ILE A 73 -58.13 -48.65 -26.76
C ILE A 73 -58.06 -47.64 -25.62
N ARG A 74 -59.09 -47.59 -24.76
CA ARG A 74 -59.11 -46.71 -23.57
C ARG A 74 -58.00 -47.05 -22.57
N GLN A 75 -57.74 -48.34 -22.31
CA GLN A 75 -56.61 -48.78 -21.46
C GLN A 75 -55.24 -48.44 -22.07
N ALA A 76 -55.07 -48.57 -23.39
CA ALA A 76 -53.83 -48.18 -24.08
C ALA A 76 -53.59 -46.66 -24.03
N THR A 77 -54.64 -45.84 -24.12
CA THR A 77 -54.53 -44.38 -23.97
C THR A 77 -54.29 -43.91 -22.53
N GLN A 78 -54.77 -44.65 -21.52
CA GLN A 78 -54.50 -44.31 -20.12
C GLN A 78 -53.08 -44.65 -19.67
N ALA A 79 -52.41 -45.61 -20.33
CA ALA A 79 -50.98 -45.87 -20.12
C ALA A 79 -50.04 -44.83 -20.78
N SER A 80 -50.59 -43.89 -21.57
CA SER A 80 -49.83 -42.83 -22.25
C SER A 80 -50.14 -41.41 -21.77
N THR A 81 -50.87 -41.25 -20.66
CA THR A 81 -51.05 -39.94 -20.00
C THR A 81 -50.03 -39.77 -18.87
N ILE A 82 -48.75 -39.93 -19.20
CA ILE A 82 -47.68 -39.20 -18.53
C ILE A 82 -47.51 -37.98 -19.44
N LEU A 83 -47.85 -36.78 -18.94
CA LEU A 83 -47.41 -35.54 -19.57
C LEU A 83 -45.94 -35.75 -19.95
N PRO A 84 -45.47 -35.44 -21.18
CA PRO A 84 -44.04 -35.30 -21.34
C PRO A 84 -43.67 -34.21 -20.34
N GLU A 85 -43.00 -34.59 -19.26
CA GLU A 85 -42.07 -33.70 -18.58
C GLU A 85 -41.33 -33.02 -19.72
N GLU A 86 -41.42 -31.69 -19.81
CA GLU A 86 -40.73 -30.93 -20.82
C GLU A 86 -39.26 -31.36 -20.74
N ALA A 87 -38.88 -32.32 -21.58
CA ALA A 87 -37.50 -32.64 -21.84
C ALA A 87 -37.02 -31.38 -22.54
N VAL A 88 -36.50 -30.45 -21.73
CA VAL A 88 -35.63 -29.39 -22.21
C VAL A 88 -34.51 -30.17 -22.90
N ASP A 89 -34.64 -30.33 -24.21
CA ASP A 89 -33.61 -30.94 -25.02
C ASP A 89 -32.35 -30.09 -24.76
N GLU A 90 -31.42 -30.63 -23.98
CA GLU A 90 -30.13 -29.99 -23.75
C GLU A 90 -29.39 -29.99 -25.09
N GLU A 91 -29.56 -28.92 -25.86
CA GLU A 91 -28.84 -28.75 -27.10
C GLU A 91 -27.38 -28.47 -26.78
N VAL A 92 -26.50 -29.31 -27.33
CA VAL A 92 -25.05 -29.17 -27.21
C VAL A 92 -24.54 -28.37 -28.40
N GLU A 93 -24.00 -27.19 -28.16
CA GLU A 93 -23.45 -26.31 -29.20
C GLU A 93 -21.92 -26.29 -29.17
N ARG A 94 -21.31 -26.16 -30.36
CA ARG A 94 -19.87 -26.00 -30.52
C ARG A 94 -19.43 -24.56 -30.22
N SER A 95 -18.68 -24.37 -29.15
CA SER A 95 -18.26 -23.04 -28.68
C SER A 95 -16.90 -22.55 -29.24
N CYS A 96 -16.29 -23.26 -30.19
CA CYS A 96 -14.90 -23.04 -30.65
C CYS A 96 -14.75 -23.22 -32.16
N ASP A 97 -15.63 -22.62 -32.97
CA ASP A 97 -15.53 -22.70 -34.44
C ASP A 97 -14.56 -21.70 -35.05
N THR A 98 -14.34 -20.57 -34.38
CA THR A 98 -13.33 -19.59 -34.75
C THR A 98 -12.32 -19.46 -33.61
N LEU A 99 -11.06 -19.14 -33.94
CA LEU A 99 -10.02 -18.92 -32.92
C LEU A 99 -10.46 -17.88 -31.88
N PHE A 100 -11.15 -16.82 -32.32
CA PHE A 100 -11.68 -15.80 -31.43
C PHE A 100 -12.70 -16.37 -30.44
N MET A 101 -13.66 -17.18 -30.92
CA MET A 101 -14.61 -17.87 -30.04
C MET A 101 -13.91 -18.82 -29.07
N CYS A 102 -12.87 -19.53 -29.49
CA CYS A 102 -12.07 -20.38 -28.59
C CYS A 102 -11.38 -19.58 -27.49
N ILE A 103 -10.84 -18.40 -27.82
CA ILE A 103 -10.23 -17.49 -26.83
C ILE A 103 -11.28 -17.01 -25.83
N VAL A 104 -12.42 -16.54 -26.31
CA VAL A 104 -13.52 -16.06 -25.45
C VAL A 104 -14.08 -17.19 -24.58
N THR A 105 -14.28 -18.38 -25.14
CA THR A 105 -14.77 -19.56 -24.42
C THR A 105 -13.77 -20.02 -23.36
N THR A 106 -12.46 -20.05 -23.68
CA THR A 106 -11.41 -20.40 -22.72
C THR A 106 -11.29 -19.35 -21.61
N LEU A 107 -11.40 -18.07 -21.94
CA LEU A 107 -11.38 -16.97 -20.97
C LEU A 107 -12.59 -17.03 -20.04
N ASN A 108 -13.80 -17.13 -20.59
CA ASN A 108 -15.03 -17.08 -19.81
C ASN A 108 -15.26 -18.39 -19.07
N LYS A 109 -15.40 -19.51 -19.79
CA LYS A 109 -15.76 -20.80 -19.17
C LYS A 109 -14.55 -21.46 -18.50
N GLY A 110 -13.34 -21.32 -19.06
CA GLY A 110 -12.13 -21.92 -18.50
C GLY A 110 -11.62 -21.24 -17.22
N LEU A 111 -11.67 -19.91 -17.12
CA LEU A 111 -11.21 -19.18 -15.92
C LEU A 111 -12.29 -19.14 -14.82
N ARG A 112 -13.56 -18.91 -15.21
CA ARG A 112 -14.66 -18.65 -14.25
C ARG A 112 -15.16 -19.90 -13.54
N ASN A 113 -15.11 -21.07 -14.20
CA ASN A 113 -15.62 -22.31 -13.62
C ASN A 113 -14.69 -22.90 -12.54
N GLY A 114 -13.50 -22.33 -12.33
CA GLY A 114 -12.61 -22.67 -11.21
C GLY A 114 -11.81 -23.96 -11.36
N GLY A 115 -12.34 -25.01 -12.01
CA GLY A 115 -11.63 -26.27 -12.26
C GLY A 115 -10.77 -26.28 -13.54
N GLY A 116 -10.79 -25.18 -14.30
CA GLY A 116 -10.01 -25.01 -15.53
C GLY A 116 -10.81 -25.33 -16.79
N ILE A 117 -10.09 -25.46 -17.90
CA ILE A 117 -10.70 -25.65 -19.22
C ILE A 117 -11.24 -27.08 -19.41
N GLY A 118 -10.70 -28.06 -18.68
CA GLY A 118 -11.12 -29.47 -18.75
C GLY A 118 -12.59 -29.71 -18.41
N ASP A 119 -13.20 -28.87 -17.57
CA ASP A 119 -14.62 -28.96 -17.20
C ASP A 119 -15.57 -28.53 -18.32
N VAL A 120 -15.06 -27.76 -19.28
CA VAL A 120 -15.83 -27.23 -20.42
C VAL A 120 -15.75 -28.16 -21.62
N LEU A 121 -14.64 -28.88 -21.76
CA LEU A 121 -14.47 -29.79 -22.87
C LEU A 121 -15.05 -31.17 -22.54
N ARG A 122 -15.42 -31.89 -23.59
CA ARG A 122 -15.90 -33.28 -23.47
C ARG A 122 -14.88 -34.15 -22.73
N GLN A 123 -15.39 -34.99 -21.82
CA GLN A 123 -14.60 -36.01 -21.13
C GLN A 123 -14.00 -37.01 -22.15
N PRO A 124 -12.66 -37.16 -22.22
CA PRO A 124 -12.04 -38.04 -23.19
C PRO A 124 -12.22 -39.50 -22.80
N SER A 125 -12.39 -40.38 -23.79
CA SER A 125 -12.41 -41.84 -23.56
C SER A 125 -10.98 -42.37 -23.40
N SER A 126 -10.78 -43.34 -22.51
CA SER A 126 -9.46 -43.97 -22.29
C SER A 126 -8.91 -44.71 -23.52
N GLN A 127 -9.73 -44.94 -24.56
CA GLN A 127 -9.31 -45.59 -25.80
C GLN A 127 -8.80 -44.62 -26.87
N GLU A 128 -8.89 -43.31 -26.63
CA GLU A 128 -8.43 -42.30 -27.60
C GLU A 128 -6.90 -42.13 -27.55
N PRO A 129 -6.22 -42.08 -28.70
CA PRO A 129 -4.75 -41.98 -28.75
C PRO A 129 -4.20 -40.67 -28.15
N LEU A 130 -5.05 -39.63 -28.06
CA LEU A 130 -4.69 -38.32 -27.51
C LEU A 130 -5.06 -38.14 -26.03
N TYR A 131 -5.56 -39.19 -25.37
CA TYR A 131 -6.02 -39.13 -23.97
C TYR A 131 -4.97 -38.53 -23.03
N PHE A 132 -3.73 -39.02 -23.11
CA PHE A 132 -2.64 -38.56 -22.22
C PHE A 132 -2.26 -37.09 -22.47
N PHE A 133 -2.16 -36.69 -23.74
CA PHE A 133 -1.89 -35.30 -24.12
C PHE A 133 -2.99 -34.36 -23.64
N ARG A 134 -4.25 -34.82 -23.67
CA ARG A 134 -5.38 -34.05 -23.17
C ARG A 134 -5.31 -33.84 -21.66
N VAL A 135 -5.06 -34.90 -20.89
CA VAL A 135 -4.94 -34.78 -19.42
C VAL A 135 -3.82 -33.81 -19.02
N ILE A 136 -2.67 -33.86 -19.70
CA ILE A 136 -1.57 -32.91 -19.45
C ILE A 136 -2.00 -31.48 -19.80
N TYR A 137 -2.69 -31.28 -20.92
CA TYR A 137 -3.17 -29.96 -21.32
C TYR A 137 -4.11 -29.34 -20.27
N ASP A 138 -5.07 -30.12 -19.78
CA ASP A 138 -6.04 -29.67 -18.76
C ASP A 138 -5.35 -29.37 -17.42
N MET A 139 -4.42 -30.23 -16.97
CA MET A 139 -3.64 -30.01 -15.74
C MET A 139 -2.71 -28.80 -15.83
N MET A 140 -2.02 -28.62 -16.96
CA MET A 140 -1.15 -27.45 -17.17
C MET A 140 -1.96 -26.16 -17.21
N PHE A 141 -3.16 -26.18 -17.81
CA PHE A 141 -4.05 -25.02 -17.77
C PHE A 141 -4.44 -24.69 -16.32
N PHE A 142 -4.83 -25.70 -15.52
CA PHE A 142 -5.21 -25.49 -14.13
C PHE A 142 -4.06 -24.90 -13.28
N PHE A 143 -2.88 -25.52 -13.28
CA PHE A 143 -1.76 -25.02 -12.47
C PHE A 143 -1.26 -23.65 -12.92
N ILE A 144 -1.08 -23.43 -14.22
CA ILE A 144 -0.46 -22.21 -14.73
C ILE A 144 -1.47 -21.06 -14.77
N VAL A 145 -2.65 -21.29 -15.33
CA VAL A 145 -3.62 -20.22 -15.58
C VAL A 145 -4.49 -19.95 -14.35
N ILE A 146 -4.95 -20.99 -13.64
CA ILE A 146 -5.80 -20.78 -12.46
C ILE A 146 -4.93 -20.48 -11.24
N ILE A 147 -4.12 -21.44 -10.81
CA ILE A 147 -3.40 -21.34 -9.53
C ILE A 147 -2.37 -20.21 -9.54
N ILE A 148 -1.44 -20.18 -10.50
CA ILE A 148 -0.38 -19.17 -10.50
C ILE A 148 -0.93 -17.78 -10.81
N THR A 149 -1.76 -17.62 -11.85
CA THR A 149 -2.20 -16.28 -12.27
C THR A 149 -3.16 -15.64 -11.27
N LEU A 150 -4.13 -16.38 -10.72
CA LEU A 150 -5.05 -15.82 -9.73
C LEU A 150 -4.30 -15.43 -8.44
N ASN A 151 -3.41 -16.29 -7.95
CA ASN A 151 -2.61 -15.99 -6.77
C ASN A 151 -1.61 -14.84 -7.00
N LEU A 152 -1.09 -14.68 -8.23
CA LEU A 152 -0.26 -13.53 -8.57
C LEU A 152 -1.06 -12.24 -8.55
N ILE A 153 -2.25 -12.20 -9.15
CA ILE A 153 -3.12 -11.02 -9.14
C ILE A 153 -3.49 -10.65 -7.70
N PHE A 154 -3.93 -11.62 -6.90
CA PHE A 154 -4.21 -11.38 -5.48
C PHE A 154 -2.96 -10.96 -4.71
N GLY A 155 -1.80 -11.54 -5.01
CA GLY A 155 -0.52 -11.15 -4.45
C GLY A 155 -0.21 -9.67 -4.69
N VAL A 156 -0.31 -9.20 -5.94
CA VAL A 156 -0.10 -7.79 -6.29
C VAL A 156 -1.11 -6.87 -5.60
N ILE A 157 -2.39 -7.28 -5.53
CA ILE A 157 -3.41 -6.48 -4.85
C ILE A 157 -3.10 -6.35 -3.36
N ILE A 158 -2.76 -7.45 -2.68
CA ILE A 158 -2.41 -7.48 -1.26
C ILE A 158 -1.16 -6.63 -0.99
N ASP A 159 -0.15 -6.75 -1.84
CA ASP A 159 1.10 -5.99 -1.74
C ASP A 159 0.84 -4.48 -1.83
N ASN A 160 0.07 -4.03 -2.83
CA ASN A 160 -0.31 -2.63 -2.96
C ASN A 160 -1.07 -2.10 -1.73
N PHE A 161 -1.98 -2.90 -1.15
CA PHE A 161 -2.68 -2.48 0.07
C PHE A 161 -1.75 -2.43 1.30
N ALA A 162 -0.76 -3.33 1.37
CA ALA A 162 0.26 -3.30 2.41
C ALA A 162 1.15 -2.05 2.29
N ASP A 163 1.52 -1.66 1.06
CA ASP A 163 2.28 -0.45 0.78
C ASP A 163 1.51 0.80 1.18
N LEU A 164 0.25 0.94 0.74
CA LEU A 164 -0.61 2.07 1.11
C LEU A 164 -0.78 2.19 2.64
N ARG A 165 -0.86 1.06 3.35
CA ARG A 165 -0.92 1.05 4.82
C ARG A 165 0.39 1.55 5.42
N THR A 166 1.52 1.09 4.90
CA THR A 166 2.85 1.46 5.39
C THR A 166 3.12 2.94 5.13
N GLU A 167 2.74 3.46 3.97
CA GLU A 167 2.84 4.89 3.65
C GLU A 167 2.00 5.74 4.60
N LYS A 168 0.73 5.35 4.83
CA LYS A 168 -0.12 6.03 5.81
C LYS A 168 0.50 6.04 7.20
N GLN A 169 0.97 4.88 7.67
CA GLN A 169 1.60 4.79 8.99
C GLN A 169 2.85 5.67 9.10
N ARG A 170 3.69 5.70 8.06
CA ARG A 170 4.88 6.57 7.98
C ARG A 170 4.50 8.04 8.04
N ASN A 171 3.48 8.45 7.28
CA ASN A 171 3.01 9.83 7.29
C ASN A 171 2.45 10.24 8.65
N ASP A 172 1.66 9.36 9.29
CA ASP A 172 1.12 9.58 10.64
C ASP A 172 2.24 9.60 11.70
N GLU A 173 3.33 8.86 11.50
CA GLU A 173 4.52 8.92 12.37
C GLU A 173 5.27 10.24 12.22
N ILE A 174 5.52 10.68 10.98
CA ILE A 174 6.19 11.97 10.70
C ILE A 174 5.37 13.11 11.31
N LEU A 175 4.05 13.13 11.11
CA LEU A 175 3.17 14.17 11.66
C LEU A 175 3.15 14.21 13.19
N ARG A 176 3.29 13.05 13.86
CA ARG A 176 3.30 12.97 15.33
C ARG A 176 4.66 13.30 15.95
N ASN A 177 5.73 13.06 15.22
CA ASN A 177 7.09 13.15 15.73
C ASN A 177 7.89 14.34 15.17
N THR A 178 7.38 15.06 14.19
CA THR A 178 8.08 16.18 13.56
C THR A 178 7.23 17.43 13.64
N CYS A 179 7.81 18.57 14.00
CA CYS A 179 7.09 19.84 13.97
C CYS A 179 6.82 20.26 12.52
N PHE A 180 5.56 20.54 12.17
CA PHE A 180 5.16 20.92 10.80
C PHE A 180 5.84 22.19 10.29
N ILE A 181 6.15 23.14 11.17
CA ILE A 181 6.71 24.45 10.77
C ILE A 181 8.23 24.39 10.63
N CYS A 182 8.94 23.94 11.68
CA CYS A 182 10.40 23.97 11.68
C CYS A 182 11.08 22.67 11.27
N GLY A 183 10.35 21.56 11.18
CA GLY A 183 10.93 20.26 10.80
C GLY A 183 11.78 19.60 11.88
N LEU A 184 11.79 20.12 13.12
CA LEU A 184 12.51 19.47 14.22
C LEU A 184 11.76 18.24 14.74
N ASP A 185 12.53 17.20 15.02
CA ASP A 185 12.03 15.97 15.63
C ASP A 185 11.67 16.17 17.10
N ARG A 186 10.70 15.40 17.58
CA ARG A 186 10.29 15.30 18.98
C ARG A 186 11.49 15.02 19.90
N LYS A 187 12.43 14.20 19.41
CA LYS A 187 13.68 13.83 20.11
C LYS A 187 14.56 15.04 20.43
N SER A 188 14.52 16.11 19.63
CA SER A 188 15.30 17.33 19.87
C SER A 188 14.85 18.10 21.12
N PHE A 189 13.64 17.81 21.62
CA PHE A 189 13.06 18.43 22.80
C PHE A 189 13.17 17.53 24.05
N ASP A 190 13.68 16.32 23.92
CA ASP A 190 13.90 15.43 25.06
C ASP A 190 14.97 16.01 25.99
N ASN A 191 14.72 15.95 27.30
CA ASN A 191 15.59 16.54 28.34
C ASN A 191 15.81 18.06 28.24
N LYS A 192 14.92 18.77 27.52
CA LYS A 192 14.89 20.24 27.45
C LYS A 192 13.76 20.78 28.34
N HIS A 193 13.81 22.07 28.65
CA HIS A 193 12.79 22.71 29.49
C HIS A 193 11.43 22.83 28.76
N VAL A 194 11.44 22.90 27.43
CA VAL A 194 10.23 23.04 26.62
C VAL A 194 9.84 21.68 26.04
N THR A 195 8.61 21.26 26.30
CA THR A 195 8.06 20.02 25.73
C THR A 195 7.69 20.20 24.25
N PHE A 196 7.74 19.11 23.48
CA PHE A 196 7.33 19.13 22.07
C PHE A 196 5.86 19.57 21.88
N GLU A 197 4.96 19.18 22.80
CA GLU A 197 3.55 19.56 22.74
C GLU A 197 3.35 21.06 22.99
N ASP A 198 4.08 21.65 23.94
CA ASP A 198 4.07 23.09 24.17
C ASP A 198 4.69 23.85 22.99
N HIS A 199 5.75 23.30 22.39
CA HIS A 199 6.38 23.87 21.20
C HIS A 199 5.39 24.00 20.04
N ILE A 200 4.68 22.92 19.68
CA ILE A 200 3.68 22.96 18.59
C ILE A 200 2.49 23.85 18.96
N ARG A 201 2.02 23.82 20.22
CA ARG A 201 0.79 24.53 20.60
C ARG A 201 0.99 26.04 20.76
N LYS A 202 2.11 26.46 21.34
CA LYS A 202 2.36 27.86 21.73
C LYS A 202 3.32 28.59 20.80
N VAL A 203 4.38 27.92 20.34
CA VAL A 203 5.43 28.56 19.52
C VAL A 203 5.15 28.36 18.03
N HIS A 204 5.04 27.11 17.58
CA HIS A 204 4.84 26.72 16.19
C HIS A 204 3.42 26.22 15.92
N ASN A 205 2.43 27.03 16.30
CA ASN A 205 1.04 26.74 15.97
C ASN A 205 0.76 27.09 14.51
N MET A 206 0.44 26.07 13.70
CA MET A 206 0.19 26.23 12.27
C MET A 206 -0.87 27.30 11.94
N TRP A 207 -1.93 27.39 12.74
CA TRP A 207 -3.01 28.34 12.50
C TRP A 207 -2.59 29.79 12.74
N ASN A 208 -1.70 30.03 13.70
CA ASN A 208 -1.19 31.38 13.94
C ASN A 208 -0.42 31.94 12.73
N TYR A 209 0.29 31.09 11.99
CA TYR A 209 0.94 31.49 10.74
C TYR A 209 -0.10 31.89 9.67
N VAL A 210 -1.18 31.12 9.54
CA VAL A 210 -2.28 31.45 8.61
C VAL A 210 -2.96 32.75 9.01
N TYR A 211 -3.28 32.94 10.29
CA TYR A 211 -3.87 34.18 10.79
C TYR A 211 -2.96 35.39 10.56
N PHE A 212 -1.64 35.21 10.73
CA PHE A 212 -0.67 36.27 10.47
C PHE A 212 -0.59 36.64 8.97
N MET A 213 -0.63 35.67 8.06
CA MET A 213 -0.71 35.96 6.62
C MET A 213 -1.98 36.75 6.26
N VAL A 214 -3.12 36.36 6.82
CA VAL A 214 -4.39 37.07 6.59
C VAL A 214 -4.32 38.49 7.17
N LEU A 215 -3.73 38.65 8.36
CA LEU A 215 -3.52 39.96 8.99
C LEU A 215 -2.69 40.88 8.09
N ILE A 216 -1.54 40.40 7.58
CA ILE A 216 -0.69 41.19 6.67
C ILE A 216 -1.47 41.62 5.42
N ASN A 217 -2.26 40.72 4.83
CA ASN A 217 -3.02 41.03 3.62
C ASN A 217 -4.14 42.06 3.81
N VAL A 218 -4.71 42.18 5.02
CA VAL A 218 -5.85 43.08 5.30
C VAL A 218 -5.40 44.40 5.92
N LYS A 219 -4.29 44.38 6.67
CA LYS A 219 -3.75 45.56 7.37
C LYS A 219 -3.13 46.54 6.38
N ASP A 220 -3.27 47.84 6.66
CA ASP A 220 -2.69 48.89 5.81
C ASP A 220 -1.15 48.84 5.84
N SER A 221 -0.55 48.94 4.66
CA SER A 221 0.91 48.92 4.47
C SER A 221 1.67 49.99 5.27
N THR A 222 1.02 51.10 5.61
CA THR A 222 1.61 52.18 6.40
C THR A 222 1.67 51.88 7.90
N GLU A 223 0.89 50.90 8.37
CA GLU A 223 0.81 50.48 9.77
C GLU A 223 1.64 49.23 10.08
N TYR A 224 2.37 48.71 9.08
CA TYR A 224 3.25 47.57 9.28
C TYR A 224 4.37 47.92 10.27
N THR A 225 4.58 47.02 11.23
CA THR A 225 5.79 47.00 12.04
C THR A 225 6.97 46.50 11.20
N GLY A 226 8.21 46.76 11.65
CA GLY A 226 9.41 46.33 10.91
C GLY A 226 9.40 44.84 10.48
N PRO A 227 9.08 43.89 11.37
CA PRO A 227 8.96 42.48 11.00
C PRO A 227 7.79 42.18 10.05
N GLU A 228 6.65 42.87 10.19
CA GLU A 228 5.51 42.71 9.28
C GLU A 228 5.86 43.16 7.87
N SER A 229 6.54 44.31 7.71
CA SER A 229 7.01 44.78 6.41
C SER A 229 7.98 43.81 5.74
N TYR A 230 8.90 43.23 6.53
CA TYR A 230 9.82 42.19 6.04
C TYR A 230 9.08 40.96 5.55
N VAL A 231 8.10 40.46 6.32
CA VAL A 231 7.32 39.28 5.91
C VAL A 231 6.43 39.59 4.70
N HIS A 232 5.84 40.79 4.63
CA HIS A 232 5.08 41.23 3.46
C HIS A 232 5.93 41.22 2.19
N GLU A 233 7.13 41.79 2.21
CA GLU A 233 8.07 41.76 1.08
C GLU A 233 8.42 40.32 0.67
N MET A 234 8.69 39.44 1.64
CA MET A 234 8.98 38.04 1.38
C MET A 234 7.78 37.31 0.73
N ILE A 235 6.55 37.61 1.16
CA ILE A 235 5.33 37.06 0.56
C ILE A 235 5.16 37.55 -0.89
N GLU A 236 5.36 38.84 -1.16
CA GLU A 236 5.29 39.40 -2.51
C GLU A 236 6.33 38.76 -3.44
N GLN A 237 7.55 38.54 -2.94
CA GLN A 237 8.63 37.87 -3.65
C GLN A 237 8.45 36.34 -3.76
N ARG A 238 7.38 35.79 -3.16
CA ARG A 238 7.13 34.35 -3.03
C ARG A 238 8.31 33.58 -2.39
N ASN A 239 9.03 34.24 -1.50
CA ASN A 239 10.13 33.64 -0.74
C ASN A 239 9.61 33.07 0.60
N LEU A 240 9.93 31.80 0.88
CA LEU A 240 9.55 31.09 2.10
C LEU A 240 10.65 31.09 3.18
N ASP A 241 11.74 31.83 2.98
CA ASP A 241 12.89 31.88 3.90
C ASP A 241 12.58 32.52 5.26
N TRP A 242 11.48 33.24 5.38
CA TRP A 242 11.04 33.81 6.66
C TRP A 242 10.50 32.74 7.63
N PHE A 243 10.13 31.55 7.15
CA PHE A 243 9.79 30.42 8.00
C PHE A 243 11.05 29.84 8.68
N PRO A 244 10.97 29.45 9.97
CA PRO A 244 12.09 28.79 10.62
C PRO A 244 12.31 27.41 10.00
N ARG A 245 13.55 27.07 9.66
CA ARG A 245 13.95 25.75 9.15
C ARG A 245 14.99 25.13 10.06
N MET A 246 14.69 23.93 10.58
CA MET A 246 15.54 23.15 11.48
C MET A 246 16.03 23.92 12.72
N ARG A 247 15.27 24.93 13.18
CA ARG A 247 15.63 25.77 14.32
C ARG A 247 14.40 26.27 15.07
N THR A 248 14.58 26.67 16.32
CA THR A 248 13.56 27.31 17.15
C THR A 248 14.20 28.08 18.30
N SER A 249 13.65 29.25 18.61
CA SER A 249 14.12 30.10 19.70
C SER A 249 14.17 29.40 21.05
N SER A 250 13.27 28.44 21.30
CA SER A 250 13.23 27.68 22.56
C SER A 250 14.47 26.82 22.80
N LEU A 251 15.12 26.34 21.74
CA LEU A 251 16.35 25.54 21.83
C LEU A 251 17.59 26.44 21.80
N ASP A 252 17.58 27.47 20.95
CA ASP A 252 18.70 28.41 20.80
C ASP A 252 19.04 29.10 22.14
N ILE A 253 18.02 29.56 22.87
CA ILE A 253 18.21 30.20 24.19
C ILE A 253 18.88 29.26 25.21
N GLN A 254 18.63 27.95 25.12
CA GLN A 254 19.23 27.00 26.06
C GLN A 254 20.69 26.70 25.70
N GLU A 255 21.02 26.63 24.40
CA GLU A 255 22.41 26.52 23.97
C GLU A 255 23.23 27.73 24.38
N ASP A 256 22.69 28.93 24.19
CA ASP A 256 23.39 30.16 24.54
C ASP A 256 23.62 30.26 26.06
N LYS A 257 22.61 29.95 26.88
CA LYS A 257 22.80 29.87 28.35
C LYS A 257 23.87 28.87 28.76
N SER A 258 23.94 27.71 28.10
CA SER A 258 24.95 26.71 28.42
C SER A 258 26.37 27.16 28.05
N LYS A 259 26.51 27.91 26.95
CA LYS A 259 27.77 28.52 26.54
C LYS A 259 28.18 29.65 27.48
N GLU A 260 27.25 30.55 27.81
CA GLU A 260 27.48 31.63 28.78
C GLU A 260 27.92 31.09 30.15
N ASP A 261 27.29 30.01 30.63
CA ASP A 261 27.67 29.36 31.89
C ASP A 261 29.08 28.75 31.82
N GLN A 262 29.48 28.20 30.67
CA GLN A 262 30.83 27.68 30.47
C GLN A 262 31.87 28.79 30.38
N ASP A 263 31.60 29.83 29.59
CA ASP A 263 32.50 30.97 29.41
C ASP A 263 32.70 31.71 30.74
N SER A 264 31.63 31.86 31.53
CA SER A 264 31.70 32.44 32.88
C SER A 264 32.61 31.63 33.81
N ARG A 265 32.60 30.29 33.70
CA ARG A 265 33.50 29.43 34.49
C ARG A 265 34.95 29.57 34.04
N ILE A 266 35.20 29.61 32.73
CA ILE A 266 36.54 29.80 32.17
C ILE A 266 37.11 31.16 32.59
N LEU A 267 36.31 32.22 32.47
CA LEU A 267 36.70 33.56 32.87
C LEU A 267 37.02 33.62 34.36
N LYS A 268 36.25 32.94 35.21
CA LYS A 268 36.52 32.86 36.65
C LYS A 268 37.87 32.19 36.94
N LEU A 269 38.21 31.11 36.24
CA LEU A 269 39.51 30.45 36.38
C LEU A 269 40.66 31.37 35.96
N GLN A 270 40.50 32.10 34.86
CA GLN A 270 41.50 33.06 34.39
C GLN A 270 41.71 34.21 35.40
N MET A 271 40.62 34.72 35.99
CA MET A 271 40.68 35.73 37.05
C MET A 271 41.42 35.21 38.28
N ASP A 272 41.19 33.96 38.68
CA ASP A 272 41.87 33.35 39.82
C ASP A 272 43.39 33.20 39.57
N ASP A 273 43.79 32.82 38.36
CA ASP A 273 45.21 32.72 38.02
C ASP A 273 45.88 34.09 37.87
N ALA A 274 45.19 35.08 37.28
CA ALA A 274 45.66 36.47 37.27
C ALA A 274 45.84 37.01 38.70
N ASN A 275 44.90 36.73 39.60
CA ASN A 275 45.00 37.11 41.00
C ASN A 275 46.18 36.43 41.72
N LYS A 276 46.46 35.15 41.43
CA LYS A 276 47.66 34.46 41.97
C LYS A 276 48.94 35.11 41.46
N ALA A 277 49.03 35.40 40.16
CA ALA A 277 50.20 36.04 39.56
C ALA A 277 50.43 37.44 40.17
N ILE A 278 49.37 38.24 40.35
CA ILE A 278 49.45 39.54 41.01
C ILE A 278 49.95 39.39 42.45
N LYS A 279 49.44 38.42 43.22
CA LYS A 279 49.93 38.16 44.59
C LYS A 279 51.41 37.81 44.61
N SER A 280 51.86 36.94 43.70
CA SER A 280 53.28 36.55 43.57
C SER A 280 54.15 37.76 43.26
N LEU A 281 53.78 38.56 42.26
CA LEU A 281 54.53 39.77 41.89
C LEU A 281 54.56 40.80 43.02
N THR A 282 53.45 40.95 43.76
CA THR A 282 53.38 41.85 44.93
C THR A 282 54.33 41.38 46.03
N MET A 283 54.44 40.07 46.27
CA MET A 283 55.42 39.52 47.20
C MET A 283 56.85 39.80 46.77
N GLU A 284 57.21 39.54 45.50
CA GLU A 284 58.54 39.83 44.96
C GLU A 284 58.90 41.32 45.08
N LEU A 285 57.97 42.22 44.76
CA LEU A 285 58.18 43.66 44.90
C LEU A 285 58.41 44.06 46.36
N SER A 286 57.68 43.47 47.30
CA SER A 286 57.86 43.74 48.73
C SER A 286 59.24 43.29 49.24
N GLU A 287 59.74 42.16 48.72
CA GLU A 287 61.05 41.63 49.04
C GLU A 287 62.17 42.51 48.45
N LEU A 288 62.04 42.93 47.19
CA LEU A 288 62.96 43.87 46.55
C LEU A 288 63.01 45.22 47.28
N GLN A 289 61.85 45.76 47.69
CA GLN A 289 61.81 47.00 48.48
C GLN A 289 62.59 46.86 49.79
N LYS A 290 62.42 45.75 50.50
CA LYS A 290 63.17 45.48 51.74
C LYS A 290 64.68 45.41 51.48
N LEU A 291 65.11 44.70 50.44
CA LEU A 291 66.52 44.63 50.05
C LEU A 291 67.12 46.00 49.68
N VAL A 292 66.36 46.87 49.01
CA VAL A 292 66.81 48.22 48.67
C VAL A 292 66.95 49.10 49.92
N VAL A 293 66.01 49.00 50.87
CA VAL A 293 66.08 49.73 52.14
C VAL A 293 67.27 49.25 52.96
N ASP A 294 67.47 47.93 53.06
CA ASP A 294 68.60 47.33 53.78
C ASP A 294 69.93 47.70 53.13
N SER A 295 70.02 47.69 51.79
CA SER A 295 71.20 48.15 51.04
C SER A 295 71.51 49.62 51.30
N ARG A 296 70.49 50.49 51.33
CA ARG A 296 70.64 51.91 51.70
C ARG A 296 71.14 52.06 53.13
N ALA A 297 70.57 51.32 54.08
CA ALA A 297 71.00 51.34 55.48
C ALA A 297 72.47 50.88 55.63
N GLN A 298 72.87 49.83 54.92
CA GLN A 298 74.25 49.34 54.90
C GLN A 298 75.21 50.36 54.27
N LYS A 299 74.80 51.04 53.19
CA LYS A 299 75.59 52.12 52.56
C LYS A 299 75.77 53.32 53.49
N HIS A 300 74.73 53.72 54.23
CA HIS A 300 74.84 54.74 55.28
C HIS A 300 75.82 54.33 56.38
N ARG A 301 75.80 53.06 56.80
CA ARG A 301 76.70 52.52 57.82
C ARG A 301 78.16 52.47 57.35
N MET A 302 78.40 52.12 56.08
CA MET A 302 79.74 52.18 55.47
C MET A 302 80.26 53.61 55.34
N ASN A 303 79.42 54.57 54.95
CA ASN A 303 79.79 55.98 54.91
C ASN A 303 80.17 56.55 56.28
N PHE A 304 79.55 56.05 57.36
CA PHE A 304 79.90 56.44 58.72
C PHE A 304 81.27 55.92 59.17
N LEU A 305 81.67 54.72 58.71
CA LEU A 305 82.98 54.13 59.03
C LEU A 305 84.14 54.75 58.21
N GLN A 306 83.84 55.49 57.14
CA GLN A 306 84.85 56.11 56.28
C GLN A 306 85.29 57.51 56.74
N ASN A 307 84.79 58.00 57.88
CA ASN A 307 85.08 59.36 58.38
C ASN A 307 85.67 59.34 59.80
N PRO A 308 87.00 59.35 59.99
CA PRO A 308 87.63 59.58 61.28
C PRO A 308 87.96 61.08 61.42
N SER A 309 87.17 61.82 62.19
CA SER A 309 87.56 63.17 62.63
C SER A 309 87.40 63.29 64.15
N LEU A 310 88.55 63.20 64.81
CA LEU A 310 88.84 63.43 66.22
C LEU A 310 88.50 64.89 66.63
N PRO A 311 87.94 65.18 67.81
CA PRO A 311 87.98 66.51 68.37
C PRO A 311 89.15 66.68 69.36
N THR A 312 89.99 67.68 69.14
CA THR A 312 90.95 68.22 70.13
C THR A 312 90.28 69.26 71.04
N PRO A 313 90.78 69.45 72.28
CA PRO A 313 90.12 70.18 73.35
C PRO A 313 90.53 71.66 73.39
N LEU A 314 89.75 72.51 74.07
CA LEU A 314 90.24 73.81 74.54
C LEU A 314 89.58 74.26 75.85
N ASN A 315 90.48 74.54 76.81
CA ASN A 315 90.28 75.24 78.07
C ASN A 315 89.97 76.73 77.84
N ALA A 316 89.16 77.30 78.74
CA ALA A 316 89.34 78.57 79.49
C ALA A 316 87.97 79.10 79.90
#